data_AF-A0A2V5YIM8-F1
#
_entry.id   AF-A0A2V5YIM8-F1
#
_cell.length_a   1.000
_cell.length_b   1.000
_cell.length_c   1.000
_cell.angle_alpha   90.00
_cell.angle_beta   90.00
_cell.angle_gamma   90.00
#
_symmetry.space_group_name_H-M   'P 1'
#
loop_
_entity.id
_entity.type
_entity.pdbx_description
1 polymer ?
#
loop_
_entity_poly.entity_id
_entity_poly.type
_entity_poly.pdbx_seq_one_letter_code
_entity_poly.pdbx_strand_id
1 'polypeptide(L)'
;MKIRLAFTAAILCCVSIVRGDEQLFGFVRGAETLPAHRWEVYQFVTLGEGKSEGTYYGTHFETEAEYGLTDQFQASLSLIQHYFYNKGVDGERDALDNTNAYRFGGFEGSAKYRLLSPFKGSH
;
A
#
# COMPACT_ATOMS: atom_id res chain seq x y z
N MET A 1 31.27 -12.47 -8.12
CA MET A 1 30.27 -11.56 -7.50
C MET A 1 30.15 -10.26 -8.30
N LYS A 2 29.34 -10.21 -9.36
CA LYS A 2 29.10 -8.96 -10.15
C LYS A 2 27.63 -8.73 -10.53
N ILE A 3 26.73 -9.67 -10.20
CA ILE A 3 25.32 -9.64 -10.62
C ILE A 3 24.41 -8.93 -9.60
N ARG A 4 24.88 -8.76 -8.35
CA ARG A 4 24.06 -8.15 -7.28
C ARG A 4 23.90 -6.63 -7.39
N LEU A 5 24.81 -5.93 -8.07
CA LEU A 5 24.79 -4.46 -8.15
C LEU A 5 23.88 -3.93 -9.28
N ALA A 6 23.65 -4.73 -10.34
CA ALA A 6 22.83 -4.29 -11.48
C ALA A 6 21.32 -4.26 -11.13
N PHE A 7 20.87 -5.11 -10.21
CA PHE A 7 19.47 -5.17 -9.81
C PHE A 7 19.02 -3.95 -8.99
N THR A 8 19.91 -3.38 -8.18
CA THR A 8 19.58 -2.22 -7.34
C THR A 8 19.44 -0.92 -8.15
N ALA A 9 20.16 -0.79 -9.27
CA ALA A 9 20.08 0.39 -10.13
C ALA A 9 18.83 0.43 -11.02
N ALA A 10 18.24 -0.73 -11.35
CA ALA A 10 17.08 -0.82 -12.23
C ALA A 10 15.77 -0.36 -11.55
N ILE A 11 15.67 -0.46 -10.23
CA ILE A 11 14.46 -0.08 -9.47
C ILE A 11 14.31 1.45 -9.37
N LEU A 12 15.41 2.21 -9.46
CA LEU A 12 15.39 3.66 -9.25
C LEU A 12 14.98 4.49 -10.49
N CYS A 13 14.82 3.87 -11.67
CA CYS A 13 14.69 4.59 -12.95
C CYS A 13 13.25 4.76 -13.48
N CYS A 14 12.23 4.29 -12.76
CA CYS A 14 10.82 4.37 -13.20
C CYS A 14 9.98 5.38 -12.42
N VAL A 15 10.56 6.50 -11.97
CA VAL A 15 9.77 7.61 -11.41
C VAL A 15 9.14 8.40 -12.56
N SER A 16 8.12 7.80 -13.17
CA SER A 16 7.26 8.52 -14.12
C SER A 16 6.50 9.59 -13.33
N ILE A 17 6.61 10.85 -13.75
CA ILE A 17 5.70 11.92 -13.29
C ILE A 17 4.33 11.61 -13.91
N VAL A 18 3.59 10.72 -13.27
CA VAL A 18 2.20 10.45 -13.59
C VAL A 18 1.35 11.52 -12.92
N ARG A 19 0.48 12.19 -13.68
CA ARG A 19 -0.63 12.96 -13.14
C ARG A 19 -1.71 11.96 -12.72
N GLY A 20 -1.42 11.29 -11.62
CA GLY A 20 -2.20 10.22 -11.04
C GLY A 20 -3.02 10.68 -9.85
N ASP A 21 -3.87 9.79 -9.34
CA ASP A 21 -4.52 10.00 -8.04
C ASP A 21 -3.40 10.13 -6.98
N GLU A 22 -3.40 11.18 -6.17
CA GLU A 22 -2.32 11.35 -5.17
C GLU A 22 -2.76 10.76 -3.83
N GLN A 23 -2.38 9.51 -3.57
CA GLN A 23 -2.50 8.93 -2.23
C GLN A 23 -1.38 9.49 -1.32
N LEU A 24 -1.58 10.69 -0.77
CA LEU A 24 -0.62 11.32 0.14
C LEU A 24 -0.39 10.44 1.38
N PHE A 25 0.82 9.89 1.45
CA PHE A 25 1.35 9.10 2.58
C PHE A 25 0.48 7.89 3.00
N GLY A 26 -0.41 7.40 2.13
CA GLY A 26 -1.27 6.25 2.46
C GLY A 26 -2.45 6.57 3.40
N PHE A 27 -2.67 7.84 3.76
CA PHE A 27 -3.75 8.23 4.68
C PHE A 27 -4.94 8.89 3.99
N VAL A 28 -4.73 9.39 2.77
CA VAL A 28 -5.76 10.06 1.98
C VAL A 28 -5.99 9.27 0.71
N ARG A 29 -7.22 8.79 0.51
CA ARG A 29 -7.67 8.27 -0.78
C ARG A 29 -8.32 9.43 -1.55
N GLY A 30 -7.79 9.76 -2.72
CA GLY A 30 -8.40 10.77 -3.57
C GLY A 30 -9.71 10.28 -4.17
N ALA A 31 -10.57 11.23 -4.56
CA ALA A 31 -11.87 10.93 -5.17
C ALA A 31 -11.81 10.91 -6.70
N GLU A 32 -10.66 11.25 -7.29
CA GLU A 32 -10.48 11.22 -8.74
C GLU A 32 -10.34 9.79 -9.23
N THR A 33 -10.86 9.52 -10.42
CA THR A 33 -10.73 8.21 -11.06
C THR A 33 -9.58 8.24 -12.05
N LEU A 34 -8.82 7.15 -12.12
CA LEU A 34 -7.81 6.94 -13.14
C LEU A 34 -8.43 7.08 -14.54
N PRO A 35 -7.70 7.68 -15.50
CA PRO A 35 -8.11 7.66 -16.89
C PRO A 35 -8.26 6.22 -17.39
N ALA A 36 -9.12 6.02 -18.40
CA ALA A 36 -9.38 4.68 -18.93
C ALA A 36 -8.08 3.98 -19.38
N HIS A 37 -7.96 2.69 -19.03
CA HIS A 37 -6.84 1.81 -19.36
C HIS A 37 -5.50 2.17 -18.70
N ARG A 38 -5.52 3.01 -17.65
CA ARG A 38 -4.33 3.38 -16.88
C ARG A 38 -4.21 2.54 -15.61
N TRP A 39 -2.96 2.25 -15.26
CA TRP A 39 -2.59 1.50 -14.08
C TRP A 39 -1.81 2.40 -13.12
N GLU A 40 -2.04 2.21 -11.84
CA GLU A 40 -1.19 2.70 -10.76
C GLU A 40 -0.89 1.58 -9.79
N VAL A 41 0.31 1.59 -9.22
CA VAL A 41 0.75 0.60 -8.24
C VAL A 41 1.35 1.33 -7.06
N TYR A 42 0.82 1.06 -5.87
CA TYR A 42 1.30 1.60 -4.62
C TYR A 42 1.95 0.50 -3.79
N GLN A 43 3.03 0.86 -3.11
CA GLN A 43 3.66 0.04 -2.09
C GLN A 43 3.72 0.83 -0.79
N PHE A 44 3.00 0.33 0.21
CA PHE A 44 3.08 0.85 1.58
C PHE A 44 3.97 -0.07 2.40
N VAL A 45 4.84 0.55 3.20
CA VAL A 45 5.66 -0.11 4.23
C VAL A 45 5.50 0.70 5.50
N THR A 46 4.74 0.18 6.44
CA THR A 46 4.45 0.85 7.71
C THR A 46 5.15 0.12 8.84
N LEU A 47 5.96 0.86 9.59
CA LEU A 47 6.63 0.37 10.79
C LEU A 47 5.87 0.85 12.03
N GLY A 48 5.41 -0.09 12.85
CA GLY A 48 4.85 0.17 14.17
C GLY A 48 5.81 -0.34 15.25
N GLU A 49 6.07 0.48 16.27
CA GLU A 49 6.92 0.14 17.40
C GLU A 49 6.24 0.45 18.73
N GLY A 50 6.67 -0.24 19.78
CA GLY A 50 6.27 0.06 21.16
C GLY A 50 5.02 -0.67 21.65
N LYS A 51 5.10 -1.16 22.89
CA LYS A 51 4.03 -1.74 23.72
C LYS A 51 4.27 -1.36 25.18
N SER A 52 3.28 -1.55 26.04
CA SER A 52 3.38 -1.23 27.48
C SER A 52 4.46 -2.04 28.21
N GLU A 53 4.81 -3.22 27.71
CA GLU A 53 5.94 -4.01 28.18
C GLU A 53 6.55 -4.84 27.04
N GLY A 54 7.80 -5.27 27.21
CA GLY A 54 8.52 -6.04 26.20
C GLY A 54 9.03 -5.20 25.02
N THR A 55 9.38 -5.87 23.93
CA THR A 55 9.81 -5.27 22.66
C THR A 55 8.88 -5.73 21.56
N TYR A 56 8.32 -4.77 20.82
CA TYR A 56 7.42 -5.00 19.70
C TYR A 56 7.88 -4.18 18.49
N TYR A 57 8.05 -4.86 17.36
CA TYR A 57 8.19 -4.25 16.04
C TYR A 57 7.25 -4.96 15.07
N GLY A 58 6.30 -4.22 14.50
CA GLY A 58 5.44 -4.68 13.41
C GLY A 58 5.83 -3.98 12.11
N THR A 59 6.19 -4.76 11.09
CA THR A 59 6.34 -4.27 9.71
C THR A 59 5.12 -4.71 8.91
N HIS A 60 4.38 -3.76 8.38
CA HIS A 60 3.18 -4.00 7.59
C HIS A 60 3.47 -3.61 6.14
N PHE A 61 3.14 -4.50 5.22
CA PHE A 61 3.30 -4.31 3.79
C PHE A 61 1.92 -4.35 3.13
N GLU A 62 1.67 -3.39 2.26
CA GLU A 62 0.51 -3.41 1.38
C GLU A 62 0.95 -3.06 -0.03
N THR A 63 0.62 -3.93 -0.98
CA THR A 63 0.81 -3.68 -2.41
C THR A 63 -0.56 -3.51 -3.03
N GLU A 64 -0.89 -2.32 -3.48
CA GLU A 64 -2.16 -1.99 -4.13
C GLU A 64 -1.93 -1.81 -5.63
N ALA A 65 -2.76 -2.45 -6.45
CA ALA A 65 -2.82 -2.22 -7.88
C ALA A 65 -4.18 -1.64 -8.26
N GLU A 66 -4.17 -0.48 -8.90
CA GLU A 66 -5.36 0.20 -9.39
C GLU A 66 -5.43 0.16 -10.91
N TYR A 67 -6.66 0.05 -11.44
CA TYR A 67 -6.92 0.11 -12.88
C TYR A 67 -8.16 0.93 -13.21
N GLY A 68 -8.00 1.89 -14.12
CA GLY A 68 -9.12 2.63 -14.72
C GLY A 68 -9.83 1.79 -15.77
N LEU A 69 -11.02 1.27 -15.46
CA LEU A 69 -11.84 0.54 -16.44
C LEU A 69 -12.47 1.49 -17.46
N THR A 70 -12.90 2.67 -17.01
CA THR A 70 -13.35 3.79 -17.84
C THR A 70 -12.87 5.10 -17.21
N ASP A 71 -13.01 6.24 -17.89
CA ASP A 71 -12.66 7.54 -17.30
C ASP A 71 -13.47 7.89 -16.05
N GLN A 72 -14.54 7.15 -15.75
CA GLN A 72 -15.43 7.36 -14.60
C GLN A 72 -15.45 6.19 -13.62
N PHE A 73 -14.84 5.05 -13.95
CA PHE A 73 -14.90 3.85 -13.14
C PHE A 73 -13.52 3.22 -13.02
N GLN A 74 -13.06 3.02 -11.79
CA GLN A 74 -11.83 2.30 -11.48
C GLN A 74 -12.08 1.21 -10.44
N ALA A 75 -11.20 0.23 -10.40
CA ALA A 75 -11.13 -0.77 -9.35
C ALA A 75 -9.69 -0.94 -8.88
N SER A 76 -9.51 -1.38 -7.62
CA SER A 76 -8.21 -1.74 -7.07
C SER A 76 -8.25 -3.07 -6.35
N LEU A 77 -7.08 -3.70 -6.25
CA LEU A 77 -6.83 -4.88 -5.44
C LEU A 77 -5.53 -4.69 -4.65
N SER A 78 -5.63 -4.84 -3.33
CA SER A 78 -4.50 -4.81 -2.41
C SER A 78 -4.16 -6.20 -1.89
N LEU A 79 -2.86 -6.46 -1.74
CA LEU A 79 -2.30 -7.60 -1.03
C LEU A 79 -1.68 -7.11 0.28
N ILE A 80 -2.15 -7.64 1.41
CA ILE A 80 -1.75 -7.20 2.75
C ILE A 80 -0.91 -8.30 3.43
N GLN A 81 0.24 -7.92 3.97
CA GLN A 81 1.19 -8.83 4.63
C GLN A 81 1.79 -8.16 5.87
N HIS A 82 2.17 -8.98 6.84
CA HIS A 82 2.76 -8.49 8.09
C HIS A 82 3.94 -9.34 8.52
N TYR A 83 4.91 -8.69 9.15
CA TYR A 83 6.00 -9.33 9.86
C TYR A 83 6.09 -8.74 11.26
N PHE A 84 6.05 -9.60 12.28
CA PHE A 84 6.14 -9.19 13.67
C PHE A 84 7.43 -9.70 14.28
N TYR A 85 8.08 -8.87 15.08
CA TYR A 85 9.11 -9.24 16.03
C TYR A 85 8.62 -8.87 17.42
N ASN A 86 8.37 -9.87 18.25
CA ASN A 86 7.84 -9.70 19.59
C ASN A 86 8.73 -10.43 20.58
N LYS A 87 9.19 -9.72 21.61
CA LYS A 87 9.97 -10.30 22.71
C LYS A 87 9.45 -9.84 24.06
N GLY A 88 8.95 -10.77 24.87
CA GLY A 88 8.53 -10.49 26.25
C GLY A 88 7.33 -9.54 26.37
N VAL A 89 6.51 -9.46 25.33
CA VAL A 89 5.18 -8.83 25.36
C VAL A 89 4.21 -9.83 26.00
N ASP A 90 3.30 -9.36 26.84
CA ASP A 90 2.25 -10.20 27.41
C ASP A 90 1.26 -10.64 26.32
N GLY A 91 1.36 -11.90 25.90
CA GLY A 91 0.53 -12.47 24.85
C GLY A 91 -0.93 -12.67 25.25
N GLU A 92 -1.26 -12.73 26.55
CA GLU A 92 -2.64 -12.88 27.03
C GLU A 92 -3.40 -11.55 26.99
N ARG A 93 -2.73 -10.44 27.32
CA ARG A 93 -3.29 -9.09 27.19
C ARG A 93 -3.32 -8.59 25.75
N ASP A 94 -2.21 -8.74 25.03
CA ASP A 94 -2.01 -8.06 23.75
C ASP A 94 -2.28 -8.96 22.53
N ALA A 95 -2.68 -10.23 22.74
CA ALA A 95 -2.91 -11.24 21.69
C ALA A 95 -1.72 -11.39 20.73
N LEU A 96 -0.50 -11.25 21.27
CA LEU A 96 0.75 -11.32 20.53
C LEU A 96 1.62 -12.42 21.09
N ASP A 97 1.83 -13.47 20.30
CA ASP A 97 2.78 -14.51 20.65
C ASP A 97 4.20 -13.93 20.73
N ASN A 98 4.97 -14.42 21.69
CA ASN A 98 6.39 -14.11 21.89
C ASN A 98 7.25 -14.79 20.82
N THR A 99 7.05 -14.38 19.57
CA THR A 99 7.63 -15.03 18.40
C THR A 99 7.73 -14.08 17.22
N ASN A 100 8.74 -14.33 16.38
CA ASN A 100 8.88 -13.66 15.10
C ASN A 100 8.02 -14.38 14.07
N ALA A 101 6.95 -13.75 13.61
CA ALA A 101 5.98 -14.39 12.73
C ALA A 101 5.70 -13.52 11.51
N TYR A 102 5.81 -14.15 10.33
CA TYR A 102 5.15 -13.65 9.14
C TYR A 102 3.66 -14.03 9.19
N ARG A 103 2.79 -13.08 8.86
CA ARG A 103 1.34 -13.30 8.79
C ARG A 103 0.80 -12.74 7.48
N PHE A 104 0.04 -13.57 6.78
CA PHE A 104 -0.75 -13.14 5.63
C PHE A 104 -1.96 -12.35 6.14
N GLY A 105 -2.10 -11.10 5.68
CA GLY A 105 -3.18 -10.19 6.10
C GLY A 105 -4.44 -10.34 5.26
N GLY A 106 -4.30 -10.71 3.98
CA GLY A 106 -5.43 -10.94 3.08
C GLY A 106 -5.36 -10.15 1.79
N PHE A 107 -6.50 -10.09 1.10
CA PHE A 107 -6.72 -9.22 -0.04
C PHE A 107 -7.84 -8.23 0.26
N GLU A 108 -7.70 -7.00 -0.21
CA GLU A 108 -8.76 -5.98 -0.17
C GLU A 108 -9.08 -5.54 -1.59
N GLY A 109 -10.36 -5.52 -1.96
CA GLY A 109 -10.80 -5.04 -3.27
C GLY A 109 -11.60 -3.75 -3.10
N SER A 110 -11.30 -2.75 -3.93
CA SER A 110 -12.02 -1.47 -3.93
C SER A 110 -12.53 -1.12 -5.33
N ALA A 111 -13.57 -0.28 -5.39
CA ALA A 111 -14.05 0.29 -6.64
C ALA A 111 -14.55 1.71 -6.42
N LYS A 112 -14.32 2.58 -7.39
CA LYS A 112 -14.68 4.01 -7.34
C LYS A 112 -15.37 4.40 -8.63
N TYR A 113 -16.52 5.07 -8.50
CA TYR A 113 -17.30 5.60 -9.61
C TYR A 113 -17.49 7.12 -9.46
N ARG A 114 -17.12 7.87 -10.49
CA ARG A 114 -17.16 9.33 -10.48
C ARG A 114 -18.46 9.87 -11.05
N LEU A 115 -19.31 10.43 -10.19
CA LEU A 115 -20.60 11.02 -10.58
C LEU A 115 -20.47 12.41 -11.23
N LEU A 116 -19.59 13.25 -10.69
CA LEU A 116 -19.36 14.62 -11.14
C LEU A 116 -17.88 14.84 -11.41
N SER A 117 -17.58 15.71 -12.38
CA SER A 117 -16.21 16.09 -12.71
C SER A 117 -16.04 17.58 -12.48
N PRO A 118 -15.04 18.01 -11.69
CA PRO A 118 -14.71 19.44 -11.62
C PRO A 118 -14.15 19.96 -12.96
N PHE A 119 -13.70 19.07 -13.85
CA PHE A 119 -13.09 19.42 -15.14
C PHE A 119 -14.08 19.42 -16.31
N LYS A 120 -15.35 19.05 -16.09
CA LYS A 120 -16.36 19.01 -17.16
C LYS A 120 -17.26 20.24 -17.04
N GLY A 121 -16.80 21.36 -17.61
CA GLY A 121 -17.51 22.64 -17.60
C GLY A 121 -16.68 23.89 -17.93
N SER A 122 -15.36 23.77 -18.12
CA SER A 122 -14.49 24.88 -18.54
C SER A 122 -14.17 24.80 -20.04
N HIS A 123 -15.14 25.11 -20.90
CA HIS A 123 -14.91 25.49 -22.30
C HIS A 123 -16.07 26.37 -22.78
#